data_AF-A0A150NC32-F1
#
_entry.id   AF-A0A150NC32-F1
#
_cell.length_a   1.000
_cell.length_b   1.000
_cell.length_c   1.000
_cell.angle_alpha   90.00
_cell.angle_beta   90.00
_cell.angle_gamma   90.00
#
_symmetry.space_group_name_H-M   'P 1'
#
loop_
_entity.id
_entity.type
_entity.pdbx_description
1 polymer ?
#
loop_
_entity_poly.entity_id
_entity_poly.type
_entity_poly.pdbx_seq_one_letter_code
_entity_poly.pdbx_strand_id
1 'polypeptide(L)' 'MNPHSAIIDGLSTMVIDGRKVKVLAWYDNEWGYSCRVVDLASLVAAKMNERLHVSA' A
#
# COMPACT_ATOMS: atom_id res chain seq x y z
N MET A 1 -9.56 -9.30 9.12
CA MET A 1 -9.14 -7.98 8.61
C MET A 1 -7.98 -8.17 7.63
N ASN A 2 -7.96 -7.45 6.49
CA ASN A 2 -6.98 -7.67 5.41
C ASN A 2 -5.94 -6.52 5.38
N PRO A 3 -4.62 -6.80 5.53
CA PRO A 3 -3.62 -5.76 5.72
C PRO A 3 -3.19 -5.06 4.42
N HIS A 4 -3.64 -5.51 3.25
CA HIS A 4 -3.21 -4.93 1.98
C HIS A 4 -3.93 -3.61 1.69
N SER A 5 -3.22 -2.66 1.10
CA SER A 5 -3.83 -1.38 0.68
C SER A 5 -4.74 -1.50 -0.53
N ALA A 6 -4.61 -2.58 -1.30
CA ALA A 6 -5.46 -2.89 -2.45
C ALA A 6 -5.50 -4.40 -2.66
N ILE A 7 -6.69 -4.94 -2.88
CA ILE A 7 -6.96 -6.33 -3.25
C ILE A 7 -7.67 -6.31 -4.58
N ILE A 8 -6.99 -6.73 -5.64
CA ILE A 8 -7.54 -6.68 -6.99
C ILE A 8 -8.63 -7.73 -7.15
N ASP A 9 -9.82 -7.30 -7.55
CA ASP A 9 -10.87 -8.20 -7.98
C ASP A 9 -10.66 -8.57 -9.45
N GLY A 10 -10.06 -9.74 -9.67
CA GLY A 10 -9.75 -10.25 -11.00
C GLY A 10 -10.98 -10.47 -11.88
N LEU A 11 -12.12 -10.88 -11.30
CA LEU A 11 -13.34 -11.15 -12.06
C LEU A 11 -14.00 -9.87 -12.60
N SER A 12 -13.77 -8.74 -11.93
CA SER A 12 -14.24 -7.41 -12.36
C SER A 12 -13.30 -6.71 -13.35
N THR A 13 -12.14 -7.31 -13.66
CA THR A 13 -11.17 -6.72 -14.59
C THR A 13 -11.64 -6.86 -16.03
N MET A 14 -11.61 -5.76 -16.79
CA MET A 14 -12.10 -5.73 -18.17
C MET A 14 -11.20 -4.92 -19.09
N VAL A 15 -11.12 -5.34 -20.37
CA VAL A 15 -10.55 -4.57 -21.48
C VAL A 15 -11.67 -4.16 -22.42
N ILE A 16 -11.77 -2.87 -22.71
CA ILE A 16 -12.79 -2.24 -23.55
C ILE A 16 -12.07 -1.63 -24.77
N ASP A 17 -12.59 -1.87 -25.97
CA ASP A 17 -12.06 -1.37 -27.25
C ASP A 17 -10.55 -1.63 -27.45
N GLY A 18 -10.06 -2.76 -26.95
CA GLY A 18 -8.68 -3.24 -27.08
C GLY A 18 -7.62 -2.48 -26.28
N ARG A 19 -7.93 -1.31 -25.70
CA ARG A 19 -6.92 -0.45 -25.02
C ARG A 19 -7.38 0.22 -23.74
N LYS A 20 -8.66 0.23 -23.39
CA LYS A 20 -9.16 0.82 -22.13
C LYS A 20 -9.33 -0.28 -21.09
N VAL A 21 -8.64 -0.16 -19.95
CA VAL A 21 -8.69 -1.18 -18.89
C VAL A 21 -9.48 -0.65 -17.70
N LYS A 22 -10.42 -1.45 -17.19
CA LYS A 22 -11.06 -1.24 -15.88
C LYS A 22 -10.49 -2.27 -14.91
N VAL A 23 -10.02 -1.80 -13.75
CA VAL A 23 -9.60 -2.63 -12.62
C VAL A 23 -10.38 -2.18 -11.39
N LEU A 24 -10.82 -3.13 -10.57
CA LEU A 24 -11.45 -2.86 -9.28
C LEU A 24 -10.52 -3.37 -8.17
N ALA A 25 -10.32 -2.53 -7.15
CA ALA A 25 -9.53 -2.87 -5.99
C ALA A 25 -10.34 -2.63 -4.70
N TRP A 26 -10.50 -3.66 -3.90
CA TRP A 26 -11.04 -3.54 -2.55
C TRP A 26 -9.93 -3.11 -1.59
N TYR A 27 -10.31 -2.38 -0.54
CA TYR A 27 -9.43 -2.12 0.58
C TYR A 27 -10.23 -2.05 1.87
N ASP A 28 -9.65 -2.58 2.93
CA ASP A 28 -10.15 -2.38 4.29
C ASP A 28 -9.70 -0.98 4.72
N ASN A 29 -10.66 -0.05 4.79
CA ASN A 29 -10.39 1.37 4.99
C ASN A 29 -9.84 1.69 6.38
N GLU A 30 -10.00 0.79 7.36
CA GLU A 30 -9.43 0.93 8.68
C GLU A 30 -8.14 0.12 8.80
N TRP A 31 -8.19 -1.17 8.51
CA TRP A 31 -7.07 -2.07 8.77
C TRP A 31 -5.93 -1.90 7.77
N GLY A 32 -6.25 -1.85 6.48
CA GLY A 32 -5.24 -1.68 5.43
C GLY A 32 -4.51 -0.36 5.58
N TYR A 33 -5.24 0.71 5.93
CA TYR A 33 -4.66 2.01 6.25
C TYR A 33 -3.80 1.96 7.52
N SER A 34 -4.32 1.39 8.61
CA SER A 34 -3.60 1.29 9.88
C SER A 34 -2.28 0.51 9.75
N CYS A 35 -2.26 -0.57 8.97
CA CYS A 35 -1.02 -1.29 8.67
C CYS A 35 0.01 -0.40 7.94
N ARG A 36 -0.41 0.47 7.01
CA ARG A 36 0.50 1.42 6.34
C ARG A 36 1.01 2.50 7.29
N VAL A 37 0.23 2.93 8.26
CA VAL A 37 0.70 3.86 9.31
C VAL A 37 1.82 3.24 10.12
N VAL A 38 1.69 1.96 10.50
CA VAL A 38 2.75 1.22 11.21
C VAL A 38 4.00 1.09 10.34
N ASP A 39 3.86 0.65 9.08
CA ASP A 39 4.99 0.52 8.15
C ASP A 39 5.73 1.86 7.98
N LEU A 40 4.98 2.97 7.85
CA LEU A 40 5.55 4.31 7.74
C LEU A 40 6.29 4.72 9.01
N ALA A 41 5.75 4.44 10.20
CA ALA A 41 6.42 4.72 11.46
C ALA A 41 7.75 3.96 11.57
N SER A 42 7.77 2.67 11.19
CA SER A 42 8.99 1.87 11.15
C SER A 42 10.00 2.42 10.15
N LEU A 43 9.56 2.84 8.96
CA LEU A 43 10.42 3.46 7.95
C LEU A 43 11.06 4.75 8.47
N VAL A 44 10.28 5.63 9.10
CA VAL A 44 10.77 6.88 9.69
C VAL A 44 11.81 6.59 10.77
N ALA A 45 11.53 5.64 11.68
CA ALA A 45 12.47 5.26 12.72
C ALA A 45 13.80 4.74 12.15
N ALA A 46 13.75 3.89 11.11
CA ALA A 46 14.95 3.41 10.43
C ALA A 46 15.76 4.56 9.81
N LYS A 47 15.11 5.53 9.15
CA LYS A 47 15.77 6.70 8.56
C LYS A 47 16.35 7.67 9.58
N MET A 48 15.70 7.83 10.73
CA MET A 48 16.26 8.60 11.84
C MET A 48 17.53 7.93 12.37
N ASN A 49 17.52 6.60 12.51
CA ASN A 49 18.68 5.85 12.96
C ASN A 49 19.85 5.95 11.96
N GLU A 50 19.59 5.80 10.65
CA GLU A 50 20.63 5.99 9.61
C GLU A 50 21.29 7.38 9.68
N ARG A 51 20.50 8.45 9.85
CA ARG A 51 21.05 9.81 9.96
C ARG A 51 21.99 9.97 11.15
N LEU A 52 21.62 9.42 12.30
CA LEU A 52 22.44 9.51 13.52
C LEU A 52 23.82 8.86 13.34
N HIS A 53 23.89 7.74 12.61
CA HIS A 53 25.14 7.03 12.33
C HIS A 53 26.04 7.70 11.27
N VAL A 54 25.52 8.60 10.45
CA VAL A 54 26.31 9.35 9.45
C VAL A 54 26.95 10.61 10.06
N SER A 55 26.39 11.09 11.17
CA SER A 55 26.84 12.29 11.89
C SER A 55 27.74 12.01 13.11
N ALA A 56 28.10 10.75 13.34
CA ALA A 56 29.08 10.31 14.36
C ALA A 56 30.39 9.91 13.68
#